data_AF-A0A4R8K5C5-F1
#
_entry.id   AF-A0A4R8K5C5-F1
#
_cell.length_a   1.000
_cell.length_b   1.000
_cell.length_c   1.000
_cell.angle_alpha   90.00
_cell.angle_beta   90.00
_cell.angle_gamma   90.00
#
_symmetry.space_group_name_H-M   'P 1'
#
loop_
_entity.id
_entity.type
_entity.pdbx_description
1 polymer ?
#
loop_
_entity_poly.entity_id
_entity_poly.type
_entity_poly.pdbx_seq_one_letter_code
_entity_poly.pdbx_strand_id
1 'polypeptide(L)'
;MEIRPMSDANLFGRVEELREAMLRLERGCDATAMDLRSRIAAQERAVPELGKFAAGIQSRHYVSARELVVAVVARSMTADRLEVLLLRLECSYVKAKVRANRSRSNVRFAPFWAEFDAIVRRHVCSTADEAHKRAATGTPQPHPKLSVAQKRYRRLMNGTC
;
A
#
# COMPACT_ATOMS: atom_id res chain seq x y z
N MET A 1 9.26 18.89 -1.47
CA MET A 1 9.31 17.43 -1.23
C MET A 1 8.54 16.77 -2.36
N GLU A 2 9.25 16.32 -3.40
CA GLU A 2 8.63 15.68 -4.57
C GLU A 2 8.10 14.30 -4.16
N ILE A 3 6.80 14.07 -4.36
CA ILE A 3 6.20 12.76 -4.13
C ILE A 3 6.52 11.92 -5.37
N ARG A 4 7.63 11.18 -5.34
CA ARG A 4 7.90 10.19 -6.38
C ARG A 4 6.74 9.18 -6.43
N PRO A 5 6.18 8.89 -7.63
CA PRO A 5 5.23 7.82 -7.78
C PRO A 5 5.91 6.52 -7.35
N MET A 6 5.22 5.73 -6.54
CA MET A 6 5.77 4.47 -6.05
C MET A 6 5.85 3.47 -7.19
N SER A 7 6.94 2.70 -7.24
CA SER A 7 7.16 1.73 -8.31
C SER A 7 6.01 0.70 -8.38
N ASP A 8 5.58 0.38 -9.60
CA ASP A 8 4.55 -0.66 -9.81
C ASP A 8 5.18 -2.06 -9.76
N ALA A 9 5.57 -2.46 -8.55
CA ALA A 9 6.22 -3.73 -8.29
C ALA A 9 5.24 -4.84 -7.85
N ASN A 10 4.03 -4.85 -8.43
CA ASN A 10 3.10 -5.95 -8.24
C ASN A 10 3.65 -7.20 -8.96
N LEU A 11 3.47 -8.39 -8.38
CA LEU A 11 3.95 -9.64 -8.97
C LEU A 11 3.12 -10.04 -10.20
N PHE A 12 1.82 -9.78 -10.16
CA PHE A 12 0.87 -10.16 -11.21
C PHE A 12 -0.19 -9.08 -11.38
N GLY A 13 -0.64 -8.86 -12.62
CA GLY A 13 -1.75 -7.96 -12.93
C GLY A 13 -3.13 -8.58 -12.69
N ARG A 14 -3.22 -9.92 -12.74
CA ARG A 14 -4.46 -10.69 -12.61
C ARG A 14 -4.20 -12.16 -12.21
N VAL A 15 -5.23 -12.86 -11.76
CA VAL A 15 -5.12 -14.24 -11.24
C VAL A 15 -4.76 -15.24 -12.35
N GLU A 16 -5.24 -15.02 -13.57
CA GLU A 16 -4.96 -15.88 -14.72
C GLU A 16 -3.46 -15.90 -15.04
N GLU A 17 -2.79 -14.76 -14.89
CA GLU A 17 -1.34 -14.65 -15.12
C GLU A 17 -0.54 -15.49 -14.10
N LEU A 18 -0.95 -15.48 -12.83
CA LEU A 18 -0.36 -16.35 -11.81
C LEU A 18 -0.54 -17.82 -12.19
N ARG A 19 -1.76 -18.25 -12.54
CA ARG A 19 -2.06 -19.65 -12.88
C ARG A 19 -1.26 -20.12 -14.10
N GLU A 20 -1.20 -19.28 -15.14
CA GLU A 20 -0.40 -19.57 -16.33
C GLU A 20 1.09 -19.69 -15.99
N ALA A 21 1.61 -18.81 -15.14
CA ALA A 21 2.99 -18.87 -14.69
C ALA A 21 3.28 -20.16 -13.89
N MET A 22 2.40 -20.55 -12.96
CA MET A 22 2.55 -21.81 -12.20
C MET A 22 2.56 -23.02 -13.13
N LEU A 23 1.61 -23.13 -14.07
CA LEU A 23 1.55 -24.24 -15.03
C LEU A 23 2.79 -24.32 -15.93
N ARG A 24 3.31 -23.16 -16.38
CA ARG A 24 4.54 -23.13 -17.19
C ARG A 24 5.77 -23.52 -16.36
N LEU A 25 5.80 -23.10 -15.11
CA LEU A 25 6.90 -23.40 -14.20
C LEU A 25 6.98 -24.89 -13.88
N GLU A 26 5.83 -25.56 -13.64
CA GLU A 26 5.76 -27.01 -13.42
C GLU A 26 6.20 -27.83 -14.65
N ARG A 27 6.12 -27.23 -15.85
CA ARG A 27 6.65 -27.82 -17.09
C ARG A 27 8.15 -27.58 -17.28
N GLY A 28 8.83 -26.96 -16.30
CA GLY A 28 10.26 -26.67 -16.37
C GLY A 28 10.61 -25.48 -17.26
N CYS A 29 9.70 -24.50 -17.43
CA CYS A 29 9.97 -23.34 -18.27
C CYS A 29 10.93 -22.35 -17.58
N ASP A 30 12.22 -22.41 -17.91
CA ASP A 30 13.26 -21.54 -17.38
C ASP A 30 12.99 -20.05 -17.60
N ALA A 31 12.42 -19.67 -18.75
CA ALA A 31 12.07 -18.28 -19.03
C ALA A 31 11.03 -17.74 -18.02
N THR A 32 10.03 -18.57 -17.67
CA THR A 32 9.04 -18.21 -16.65
C THR A 32 9.68 -18.15 -15.26
N ALA A 33 10.62 -19.05 -14.95
CA ALA A 33 11.37 -19.02 -13.70
C ALA A 33 12.20 -17.74 -13.55
N MET A 34 12.90 -17.31 -14.60
CA MET A 34 13.68 -16.07 -14.60
C MET A 34 12.80 -14.83 -14.43
N ASP A 35 11.70 -14.75 -15.19
CA ASP A 35 10.75 -13.64 -15.09
C ASP A 35 10.18 -13.54 -13.67
N LEU A 36 9.72 -14.66 -13.11
CA LEU A 36 9.17 -14.70 -11.77
C LEU A 36 10.19 -14.30 -10.70
N ARG A 37 11.45 -14.77 -10.80
CA ARG A 37 12.53 -14.32 -9.92
C ARG A 37 12.79 -12.82 -10.03
N SER A 38 12.74 -12.27 -11.23
CA SER A 38 12.91 -10.83 -11.48
C SER A 38 11.80 -10.02 -10.80
N ARG A 39 10.54 -10.44 -10.95
CA ARG A 39 9.36 -9.80 -10.31
C ARG A 39 9.45 -9.86 -8.79
N ILE A 40 9.78 -11.03 -8.22
CA ILE A 40 9.98 -11.22 -6.78
C ILE A 40 11.06 -10.26 -6.27
N ALA A 41 12.20 -10.16 -6.97
CA ALA A 41 13.29 -9.26 -6.60
C ALA A 41 12.93 -7.78 -6.77
N ALA A 42 12.11 -7.42 -7.76
CA ALA A 42 11.62 -6.06 -7.96
C ALA A 42 10.69 -5.65 -6.82
N GLN A 43 9.73 -6.51 -6.45
CA GLN A 43 8.83 -6.23 -5.32
C GLN A 43 9.60 -6.12 -4.01
N GLU A 44 10.54 -7.03 -3.73
CA GLU A 44 11.38 -6.97 -2.53
C GLU A 44 12.14 -5.64 -2.43
N ARG A 45 12.73 -5.17 -3.55
CA ARG A 45 13.42 -3.87 -3.61
C ARG A 45 12.49 -2.67 -3.42
N ALA A 46 11.21 -2.81 -3.73
CA ALA A 46 10.20 -1.76 -3.54
C ALA A 46 9.63 -1.73 -2.11
N VAL A 47 9.76 -2.81 -1.32
CA VAL A 47 9.25 -2.86 0.06
C VAL A 47 9.73 -1.70 0.93
N PRO A 48 11.02 -1.31 0.93
CA PRO A 48 11.49 -0.16 1.72
C PRO A 48 10.79 1.17 1.37
N GLU A 49 10.33 1.35 0.14
CA GLU A 49 9.61 2.57 -0.28
C GLU A 49 8.27 2.76 0.46
N LEU A 50 7.73 1.67 1.02
CA LEU A 50 6.50 1.67 1.82
C LEU A 50 6.74 2.21 3.25
N GLY A 51 8.00 2.35 3.68
CA GLY A 51 8.37 2.83 5.01
C GLY A 51 7.67 2.07 6.13
N LYS A 52 7.04 2.78 7.07
CA LYS A 52 6.33 2.16 8.22
C LYS A 52 5.21 1.20 7.84
N PHE A 53 4.69 1.27 6.61
CA PHE A 53 3.60 0.38 6.16
C PHE A 53 4.10 -1.01 5.76
N ALA A 54 5.42 -1.20 5.60
CA ALA A 54 6.04 -2.49 5.31
C ALA A 54 6.19 -3.43 6.52
N ALA A 55 5.88 -3.00 7.75
CA ALA A 55 6.20 -3.75 8.97
C ALA A 55 5.67 -5.21 9.01
N GLY A 56 4.64 -5.53 8.23
CA GLY A 56 4.09 -6.89 8.10
C GLY A 56 4.70 -7.74 6.98
N ILE A 57 5.56 -7.18 6.15
CA ILE A 57 6.17 -7.85 4.99
C ILE A 57 7.55 -8.38 5.42
N GLN A 58 7.74 -9.69 5.33
CA GLN A 58 8.94 -10.35 5.83
C GLN A 58 9.88 -10.72 4.68
N SER A 59 11.11 -10.20 4.70
CA SER A 59 12.11 -10.46 3.64
C SER A 59 12.40 -11.96 3.43
N ARG A 60 12.34 -12.76 4.49
CA ARG A 60 12.49 -14.22 4.40
C ARG A 60 11.47 -14.89 3.47
N HIS A 61 10.26 -14.33 3.32
CA HIS A 61 9.27 -14.88 2.40
C HIS A 61 9.67 -14.68 0.94
N TYR A 62 10.37 -13.59 0.60
CA TYR A 62 10.92 -13.37 -0.74
C TYR A 62 12.06 -14.36 -1.04
N VAL A 63 12.92 -14.62 -0.05
CA VAL A 63 13.97 -15.66 -0.14
C VAL A 63 13.35 -17.03 -0.41
N SER A 64 12.40 -17.46 0.44
CA SER A 64 11.72 -18.74 0.26
C SER A 64 10.97 -18.84 -1.07
N ALA A 65 10.36 -17.74 -1.55
CA ALA A 65 9.72 -17.75 -2.86
C ALA A 65 10.72 -18.00 -3.99
N ARG A 66 11.90 -17.37 -3.97
CA ARG A 66 12.96 -17.62 -4.96
C ARG A 66 13.45 -19.06 -4.94
N GLU A 67 13.63 -19.63 -3.76
CA GLU A 67 14.05 -21.04 -3.59
C GLU A 67 12.99 -22.00 -4.14
N LEU A 68 11.71 -21.75 -3.83
CA LEU A 68 10.61 -22.54 -4.36
C LEU A 68 10.50 -22.45 -5.89
N VAL A 69 10.79 -21.30 -6.51
CA VAL A 69 10.85 -21.20 -7.98
C VAL A 69 11.86 -22.18 -8.57
N VAL A 70 13.05 -22.30 -7.96
CA VAL A 70 14.09 -23.24 -8.39
C VAL A 70 13.61 -24.69 -8.21
N ALA A 71 13.00 -25.00 -7.07
CA ALA A 71 12.50 -26.34 -6.79
C ALA A 71 11.38 -26.78 -7.76
N VAL A 72 10.45 -25.88 -8.09
CA VAL A 72 9.34 -26.15 -9.01
C VAL A 72 9.84 -26.29 -10.45
N VAL A 73 10.73 -25.42 -10.93
CA VAL A 73 11.25 -25.53 -12.31
C VAL A 73 12.12 -26.78 -12.50
N ALA A 74 12.85 -27.19 -11.45
CA ALA A 74 13.55 -28.46 -11.42
C ALA A 74 12.62 -29.69 -11.28
N ARG A 75 11.30 -29.46 -11.22
CA ARG A 75 10.24 -30.47 -11.09
C ARG A 75 10.40 -31.37 -9.85
N SER A 76 11.04 -30.83 -8.81
CA SER A 76 11.21 -31.52 -7.53
C SER A 76 9.97 -31.42 -6.63
N MET A 77 9.04 -30.52 -6.97
CA MET A 77 7.75 -30.34 -6.29
C MET A 77 6.72 -29.63 -7.18
N THR A 78 5.44 -29.67 -6.78
CA THR A 78 4.35 -28.90 -7.42
C THR A 78 4.40 -27.42 -7.04
N ALA A 79 3.73 -26.58 -7.83
CA ALA A 79 3.71 -25.14 -7.65
C ALA A 79 2.80 -24.65 -6.51
N ASP A 80 1.95 -25.50 -5.91
CA ASP A 80 0.92 -25.08 -4.94
C ASP A 80 1.48 -24.23 -3.79
N ARG A 81 2.60 -24.66 -3.19
CA ARG A 81 3.23 -23.95 -2.08
C ARG A 81 3.81 -22.60 -2.52
N LEU A 82 4.37 -22.55 -3.73
CA LEU A 82 4.86 -21.32 -4.33
C LEU A 82 3.69 -20.37 -4.61
N GLU A 83 2.60 -20.85 -5.20
CA GLU A 83 1.41 -20.06 -5.50
C GLU A 83 0.85 -19.38 -4.24
N VAL A 84 0.63 -20.16 -3.17
CA VAL A 84 0.14 -19.63 -1.88
C VAL A 84 1.07 -18.57 -1.32
N LEU A 85 2.39 -18.78 -1.40
CA LEU A 85 3.37 -17.82 -0.89
C LEU A 85 3.38 -16.53 -1.71
N LEU A 86 3.32 -16.62 -3.05
CA LEU A 86 3.25 -15.47 -3.94
C LEU A 86 1.98 -14.65 -3.72
N LEU A 87 0.82 -15.32 -3.59
CA LEU A 87 -0.45 -14.66 -3.25
C LEU A 87 -0.37 -13.92 -1.92
N ARG A 88 0.27 -14.53 -0.91
CA ARG A 88 0.43 -13.91 0.41
C ARG A 88 1.31 -12.67 0.35
N LEU A 89 2.43 -12.75 -0.38
CA LEU A 89 3.35 -11.64 -0.61
C LEU A 89 2.62 -10.50 -1.34
N GLU A 90 1.97 -10.81 -2.46
CA GLU A 90 1.23 -9.84 -3.27
C GLU A 90 0.13 -9.15 -2.45
N CYS A 91 -0.69 -9.92 -1.74
CA CYS A 91 -1.79 -9.37 -0.95
C CYS A 91 -1.29 -8.45 0.17
N SER A 92 -0.17 -8.81 0.81
CA SER A 92 0.47 -8.00 1.84
C SER A 92 1.06 -6.71 1.25
N TYR A 93 1.78 -6.82 0.14
CA TYR A 93 2.38 -5.70 -0.57
C TYR A 93 1.32 -4.71 -1.05
N VAL A 94 0.29 -5.18 -1.76
CA VAL A 94 -0.81 -4.33 -2.27
C VAL A 94 -1.54 -3.61 -1.13
N LYS A 95 -1.84 -4.30 -0.02
CA LYS A 95 -2.47 -3.67 1.16
C LYS A 95 -1.58 -2.58 1.76
N ALA A 96 -0.29 -2.84 1.90
CA ALA A 96 0.67 -1.86 2.41
C ALA A 96 0.84 -0.66 1.45
N LYS A 97 0.95 -0.93 0.14
CA LYS A 97 1.01 0.06 -0.95
C LYS A 97 -0.19 0.98 -0.95
N VAL A 98 -1.41 0.44 -0.81
CA VAL A 98 -2.63 1.25 -0.69
C VAL A 98 -2.60 2.12 0.55
N ARG A 99 -2.16 1.61 1.70
CA ARG A 99 -2.04 2.40 2.94
C ARG A 99 -0.99 3.51 2.81
N ALA A 100 0.17 3.21 2.23
CA ALA A 100 1.23 4.17 1.96
C ALA A 100 0.75 5.29 1.03
N ASN A 101 0.08 4.94 -0.08
CA ASN A 101 -0.48 5.89 -1.02
C ASN A 101 -1.54 6.79 -0.37
N ARG A 102 -2.46 6.21 0.42
CA ARG A 102 -3.44 6.99 1.19
C ARG A 102 -2.76 7.94 2.18
N SER A 103 -1.72 7.48 2.87
CA SER A 103 -0.96 8.32 3.80
C SER A 103 -0.29 9.48 3.08
N ARG A 104 0.44 9.23 1.98
CA ARG A 104 1.08 10.28 1.17
C ARG A 104 0.04 11.28 0.64
N SER A 105 -1.11 10.78 0.16
CA SER A 105 -2.23 11.62 -0.26
C SER A 105 -2.84 12.44 0.87
N ASN A 106 -2.78 11.97 2.13
CA ASN A 106 -3.25 12.75 3.28
C ASN A 106 -2.25 13.80 3.74
N VAL A 107 -0.93 13.60 3.53
CA VAL A 107 0.11 14.57 3.91
C VAL A 107 -0.10 15.92 3.22
N ARG A 108 -0.60 15.95 1.97
CA ARG A 108 -0.90 17.21 1.27
C ARG A 108 -1.96 18.07 1.97
N PHE A 109 -2.79 17.46 2.82
CA PHE A 109 -3.81 18.15 3.61
C PHE A 109 -3.32 18.49 5.03
N ALA A 110 -2.05 18.22 5.37
CA ALA A 110 -1.54 18.45 6.71
C ALA A 110 -1.69 19.91 7.18
N PRO A 111 -1.39 20.95 6.35
CA PRO A 111 -1.64 22.34 6.75
C PRO A 111 -3.10 22.60 7.07
N PHE A 112 -4.02 22.14 6.20
CA PHE A 112 -5.46 22.23 6.42
C PHE A 112 -5.88 21.58 7.74
N TRP A 113 -5.40 20.36 8.03
CA TRP A 113 -5.78 19.64 9.25
C TRP A 113 -5.21 20.29 10.52
N ALA A 114 -4.03 20.89 10.46
CA ALA A 114 -3.47 21.63 11.59
C ALA A 114 -4.34 22.83 11.96
N GLU A 115 -4.75 23.62 10.95
CA GLU A 115 -5.62 24.78 11.13
C GLU A 115 -7.02 24.36 11.60
N PHE A 116 -7.61 23.36 10.94
CA PHE A 116 -8.92 22.82 11.29
C PHE A 116 -8.95 22.31 12.73
N ASP A 117 -7.99 21.50 13.15
CA ASP A 117 -7.94 20.96 14.51
C ASP A 117 -7.74 22.07 15.54
N ALA A 118 -6.96 23.12 15.23
CA ALA A 118 -6.79 24.29 16.09
C ALA A 118 -8.10 25.07 16.27
N ILE A 119 -8.84 25.31 15.18
CA ILE A 119 -10.15 25.99 15.21
C ILE A 119 -11.15 25.20 16.05
N VAL A 120 -11.23 23.88 15.84
CA VAL A 120 -12.16 23.02 16.57
C VAL A 120 -11.82 22.96 18.07
N ARG A 121 -10.55 22.78 18.43
CA ARG A 121 -10.11 22.70 19.84
C ARG A 121 -10.28 24.01 20.60
N ARG A 122 -10.18 25.15 19.91
CA ARG A 122 -10.47 26.47 20.50
C ARG A 122 -11.97 26.74 20.65
N HIS A 123 -12.83 25.80 20.26
CA HIS A 123 -14.29 25.91 20.31
C HIS A 123 -14.84 27.18 19.62
N VAL A 124 -14.16 27.67 18.57
CA VAL A 124 -14.55 28.92 17.87
C VAL A 124 -15.66 28.70 16.83
N CYS A 125 -16.04 27.44 16.58
CA CYS A 125 -17.02 27.06 15.57
C CYS A 125 -18.02 26.06 16.15
N SER A 126 -19.30 26.28 15.84
CA SER A 126 -20.42 25.44 16.30
C SER A 126 -20.67 24.24 15.39
N THR A 127 -20.20 24.31 14.14
CA THR A 127 -20.37 23.25 13.15
C THR A 127 -19.07 22.89 12.43
N ALA A 128 -19.05 21.67 11.89
CA ALA A 128 -17.95 21.20 11.05
C ALA A 128 -17.81 22.00 9.74
N ASP A 129 -18.91 22.57 9.22
CA ASP A 129 -18.89 23.39 8.00
C ASP A 129 -18.22 24.74 8.24
N GLU A 130 -18.52 25.41 9.35
CA GLU A 130 -17.86 26.64 9.77
C GLU A 130 -16.35 26.44 9.98
N ALA A 131 -15.99 25.38 10.69
CA ALA A 131 -14.59 25.03 10.92
C ALA A 131 -13.86 24.73 9.59
N HIS A 132 -14.53 24.04 8.66
CA HIS A 132 -13.97 23.72 7.34
C HIS A 132 -13.74 24.97 6.51
N LYS A 133 -14.73 25.86 6.41
CA LYS A 133 -14.63 27.13 5.68
C LYS A 133 -13.50 28.01 6.23
N ARG A 134 -13.41 28.15 7.56
CA ARG A 134 -12.33 28.93 8.19
C ARG A 134 -10.95 28.32 7.95
N ALA A 135 -10.81 27.01 8.10
CA ALA A 135 -9.54 26.34 7.80
C ALA A 135 -9.16 26.48 6.31
N ALA A 136 -10.15 26.40 5.41
CA ALA A 136 -9.94 26.58 3.98
C ALA A 136 -9.50 28.00 3.61
N THR A 137 -10.00 29.03 4.30
CA THR A 137 -9.53 30.42 4.10
C THR A 137 -8.10 30.64 4.58
N GLY A 138 -7.67 29.91 5.62
CA GLY A 138 -6.33 30.06 6.21
C GLY A 138 -5.25 29.19 5.59
N THR A 139 -5.59 28.30 4.63
CA THR A 139 -4.63 27.30 4.12
C THR A 139 -4.66 27.16 2.59
N PRO A 140 -3.51 26.90 1.95
CA PRO A 140 -3.46 26.71 0.51
C PRO A 140 -4.18 25.42 0.07
N GLN A 141 -4.66 25.42 -1.17
CA GLN A 141 -5.22 24.22 -1.81
C GLN A 141 -4.15 23.12 -2.00
N PRO A 142 -4.56 21.84 -2.10
CA PRO A 142 -5.92 21.32 -2.10
C PRO A 142 -6.50 21.16 -0.69
N HIS A 143 -7.83 21.23 -0.57
CA HIS A 143 -8.55 21.00 0.68
C HIS A 143 -9.24 19.63 0.68
N PRO A 144 -9.36 18.96 1.84
CA PRO A 144 -10.13 17.73 1.95
C PRO A 144 -11.63 18.00 1.79
N LYS A 145 -12.38 17.00 1.34
CA LYS A 145 -13.85 17.07 1.21
C LYS A 145 -14.50 17.34 2.58
N LEU A 146 -15.57 18.15 2.60
CA LEU A 146 -16.32 18.47 3.81
C LEU A 146 -16.78 17.22 4.58
N SER A 147 -17.21 16.16 3.88
CA SER A 147 -17.62 14.89 4.52
C SER A 147 -16.52 14.21 5.33
N VAL A 148 -15.25 14.41 4.97
CA VAL A 148 -14.09 13.93 5.73
C VAL A 148 -13.87 14.80 6.97
N ALA A 149 -14.00 16.12 6.83
CA ALA A 149 -13.89 17.06 7.94
C ALA A 149 -15.02 16.87 8.97
N GLN A 150 -16.26 16.61 8.53
CA GLN A 150 -17.38 16.25 9.41
C GLN A 150 -17.10 15.00 10.25
N LYS A 151 -16.48 13.97 9.66
CA LYS A 151 -16.06 12.77 10.40
C LYS A 151 -14.98 13.10 11.43
N ARG A 152 -14.01 13.96 11.09
CA ARG A 152 -12.94 14.39 11.99
C ARG A 152 -13.47 15.26 13.13
N TYR A 153 -14.35 16.22 12.84
CA TYR A 153 -15.02 17.08 13.80
C TYR A 153 -15.74 16.27 14.88
N ARG A 154 -16.57 15.29 14.46
CA ARG A 154 -17.26 14.38 15.40
C ARG A 154 -16.29 13.63 16.32
N ARG A 155 -15.15 13.17 15.80
CA ARG A 155 -14.14 12.49 16.63
C ARG A 155 -13.50 13.43 17.65
N LEU A 156 -13.20 14.66 17.26
CA LEU A 156 -12.61 15.66 18.16
C LEU A 156 -13.58 16.11 19.26
N MET A 157 -14.86 16.26 18.92
CA MET A 157 -15.90 16.69 19.88
C MET A 157 -16.34 15.56 20.81
N ASN A 158 -16.38 14.31 20.34
CA ASN A 158 -16.90 13.17 21.11
C ASN A 158 -15.84 12.47 21.97
N GLY A 159 -14.60 12.98 22.02
CA GLY A 159 -13.58 12.53 22.97
C GLY A 159 -13.06 11.10 22.85
N THR A 160 -13.38 10.34 21.79
CA THR A 160 -12.82 9.00 21.58
C THR A 160 -11.39 9.09 21.04
N CYS A 161 -10.42 9.08 21.95
CA CYS A 161 -9.05 8.61 21.68
C CYS A 161 -9.03 7.09 21.53
#